data_AF-A0A7X9B1T9-F1
#
_entry.id   AF-A0A7X9B1T9-F1
#
_cell.length_a   1.000
_cell.length_b   1.000
_cell.length_c   1.000
_cell.angle_alpha   90.00
_cell.angle_beta   90.00
_cell.angle_gamma   90.00
#
_symmetry.space_group_name_H-M   'P 1'
#
loop_
_entity.id
_entity.type
_entity.pdbx_description
1 polymer ?
#
loop_
_entity_poly.entity_id
_entity_poly.type
_entity_poly.pdbx_seq_one_letter_code
_entity_poly.pdbx_strand_id
1 'polypeptide(L)'
;MTRPANTSRFIRILPDIAAFALSLGLAYGLHWQTADLVWGLWLSSLVLGYLSLLSAIAAPALMGLYIISRPDLTGKQRVVIVCGACTGALFLLGFFSLHFCGFHAGHAVFLNHFFPLPSLPGDSFGNAFMNPPLLWLLAWRHLVRPYGLFLIPTIIAERHHIFKPLISAVKGLRNAAAGETPTPQMLEKRDPSRMGDAMMRPYVNVVRMHLLIFFFAFTHTLSPDSFLIYATVYTVYFFPWQELKSTLAKKKPPRAQRQNPRNQRIKNLRADA
;
A
#
# COMPACT_ATOMS: atom_id res chain seq x y z
N MET A 1 -10.23 -24.98 24.72
CA MET A 1 -11.00 -23.72 24.78
C MET A 1 -10.90 -22.99 23.44
N THR A 2 -11.96 -23.05 22.63
CA THR A 2 -12.04 -22.35 21.33
C THR A 2 -12.37 -20.88 21.55
N ARG A 3 -11.42 -19.99 21.27
CA ARG A 3 -11.63 -18.53 21.33
C ARG A 3 -12.83 -18.17 20.43
N PRO A 4 -13.86 -17.45 20.91
CA PRO A 4 -15.03 -17.16 20.08
C PRO A 4 -14.60 -16.33 18.87
N ALA A 5 -14.99 -16.80 17.68
CA ALA A 5 -14.54 -16.28 16.38
C ALA A 5 -14.72 -14.75 16.22
N ASN A 6 -15.68 -14.17 16.97
CA ASN A 6 -16.05 -12.76 16.89
C ASN A 6 -14.98 -11.80 17.46
N THR A 7 -14.29 -12.17 18.54
CA THR A 7 -13.26 -11.33 19.20
C THR A 7 -12.08 -11.03 18.27
N SER A 8 -11.74 -11.99 17.39
CA SER A 8 -10.62 -11.85 16.46
C SER A 8 -10.88 -10.85 15.33
N ARG A 9 -12.15 -10.60 15.01
CA ARG A 9 -12.55 -9.65 13.96
C ARG A 9 -12.55 -8.23 14.50
N PHE A 10 -13.12 -8.00 15.68
CA PHE A 10 -13.18 -6.67 16.27
C PHE A 10 -11.78 -6.05 16.45
N ILE A 11 -10.83 -6.84 16.96
CA ILE A 11 -9.43 -6.41 17.12
C ILE A 11 -8.76 -6.04 15.78
N ARG A 12 -9.17 -6.64 14.66
CA ARG A 12 -8.61 -6.33 13.34
C ARG A 12 -9.09 -4.98 12.79
N ILE A 13 -10.36 -4.63 13.06
CA ILE A 13 -11.02 -3.43 12.54
C ILE A 13 -10.77 -2.22 13.43
N LEU A 14 -10.49 -2.44 14.72
CA LEU A 14 -10.28 -1.38 15.70
C LEU A 14 -9.26 -0.30 15.25
N PRO A 15 -8.09 -0.63 14.67
CA PRO A 15 -7.16 0.41 14.25
C PRO A 15 -7.67 1.22 13.06
N ASP A 16 -8.52 0.65 12.19
CA ASP A 16 -9.12 1.38 11.07
C ASP A 16 -10.20 2.36 11.56
N ILE A 17 -11.00 1.94 12.54
CA ILE A 17 -11.96 2.83 13.22
C ILE A 17 -11.21 3.95 13.96
N ALA A 18 -10.12 3.61 14.65
CA ALA A 18 -9.29 4.59 15.33
C ALA A 18 -8.66 5.59 14.36
N ALA A 19 -8.15 5.13 13.20
CA ALA A 19 -7.63 5.99 12.15
C ALA A 19 -8.71 6.92 11.60
N PHE A 20 -9.91 6.40 11.34
CA PHE A 20 -11.06 7.20 10.89
C PHE A 20 -11.43 8.28 11.92
N ALA A 21 -11.65 7.91 13.18
CA ALA A 21 -11.99 8.85 14.24
C ALA A 21 -10.90 9.90 14.48
N LEU A 22 -9.62 9.48 14.49
CA LEU A 22 -8.48 10.37 14.64
C LEU A 22 -8.39 11.36 13.48
N SER A 23 -8.54 10.89 12.25
CA SER A 23 -8.49 11.76 11.07
C SER A 23 -9.60 12.82 11.11
N LEU A 24 -10.83 12.43 11.47
CA LEU A 24 -11.96 13.36 11.57
C LEU A 24 -11.76 14.36 12.72
N GLY A 25 -11.28 13.89 13.88
CA GLY A 25 -10.98 14.72 15.03
C GLY A 25 -9.87 15.74 14.75
N LEU A 26 -8.81 15.34 14.03
CA LEU A 26 -7.74 16.25 13.61
C LEU A 26 -8.26 17.30 12.62
N ALA A 27 -9.04 16.89 11.62
CA ALA A 27 -9.60 17.82 10.65
C ALA A 27 -10.51 18.86 11.30
N TYR A 28 -11.38 18.41 12.21
CA TYR A 28 -12.26 19.30 12.96
C TYR A 28 -11.47 20.23 13.89
N GLY A 29 -10.56 19.69 14.69
CA GLY A 29 -9.80 20.44 15.69
C GLY A 29 -8.78 21.43 15.11
N LEU A 30 -8.24 21.15 13.92
CA LEU A 30 -7.30 22.03 13.22
C LEU A 30 -7.99 22.93 12.18
N HIS A 31 -9.33 22.87 12.09
CA HIS A 31 -10.12 23.60 11.09
C HIS A 31 -9.59 23.43 9.67
N TRP A 32 -9.18 22.22 9.31
CA TRP A 32 -8.60 21.95 7.99
C TRP A 32 -9.58 22.28 6.88
N GLN A 33 -9.08 22.98 5.86
CA GLN A 33 -9.72 23.30 4.60
C GLN A 33 -9.45 22.23 3.53
N THR A 34 -10.18 22.27 2.41
CA THR A 34 -10.10 21.23 1.38
C THR A 34 -8.66 21.14 0.82
N ALA A 35 -7.98 22.28 0.72
CA ALA A 35 -6.56 22.36 0.38
C ALA A 35 -5.70 21.53 1.33
N ASP A 36 -5.92 21.63 2.64
CA ASP A 36 -5.13 20.91 3.66
C ASP A 36 -5.32 19.39 3.54
N LEU A 37 -6.54 18.96 3.22
CA LEU A 37 -6.84 17.54 2.98
C LEU A 37 -6.17 17.03 1.71
N VAL A 38 -6.23 17.80 0.63
CA VAL A 38 -5.61 17.46 -0.66
C VAL A 38 -4.08 17.35 -0.52
N TRP A 39 -3.45 18.33 0.11
CA TRP A 39 -2.01 18.32 0.36
C TRP A 39 -1.58 17.26 1.37
N GLY A 40 -2.41 16.98 2.39
CA GLY A 40 -2.21 15.87 3.33
C GLY A 40 -2.28 14.50 2.64
N LEU A 41 -3.25 14.31 1.73
CA LEU A 41 -3.36 13.09 0.91
C LEU A 41 -2.18 12.94 -0.05
N TRP A 42 -1.74 14.03 -0.70
CA TRP A 42 -0.57 14.02 -1.58
C TRP A 42 0.71 13.68 -0.79
N LEU A 43 0.90 14.29 0.39
CA LEU A 43 2.06 13.99 1.24
C LEU A 43 2.02 12.52 1.71
N SER A 44 0.83 12.04 2.07
CA SER A 44 0.62 10.63 2.42
C SER A 44 0.92 9.70 1.24
N SER A 45 0.48 10.01 0.02
CA SER A 45 0.78 9.16 -1.14
C SER A 45 2.29 9.09 -1.39
N LEU A 46 3.00 10.21 -1.27
CA LEU A 46 4.45 10.25 -1.38
C LEU A 46 5.12 9.38 -0.32
N VAL A 47 4.80 9.60 0.96
CA VAL A 47 5.43 8.89 2.09
C VAL A 47 5.10 7.39 2.08
N LEU A 48 3.82 7.03 1.98
CA LEU A 48 3.39 5.63 2.03
C LEU A 48 3.80 4.86 0.77
N GLY A 49 3.82 5.51 -0.39
CA GLY A 49 4.36 4.94 -1.62
C GLY A 49 5.84 4.61 -1.49
N TYR A 50 6.63 5.54 -0.94
CA TYR A 50 8.06 5.31 -0.73
C TYR A 50 8.34 4.27 0.36
N LEU A 51 7.60 4.26 1.47
CA LEU A 51 7.68 3.20 2.48
C LEU A 51 7.33 1.82 1.91
N SER A 52 6.37 1.76 0.99
CA SER A 52 6.01 0.52 0.29
C SER A 52 7.13 0.05 -0.63
N LEU A 53 7.78 0.97 -1.36
CA LEU A 53 8.97 0.67 -2.18
C LEU A 53 10.12 0.14 -1.31
N LEU A 54 10.43 0.82 -0.20
CA LEU A 54 11.45 0.37 0.75
C LEU A 54 11.13 -1.00 1.33
N SER A 55 9.86 -1.25 1.67
CA SER A 55 9.42 -2.55 2.18
C SER A 55 9.54 -3.66 1.13
N ALA A 56 9.27 -3.35 -0.14
CA ALA A 56 9.41 -4.28 -1.25
C ALA A 56 10.87 -4.63 -1.57
N ILE A 57 11.81 -3.73 -1.28
CA ILE A 57 13.26 -3.97 -1.40
C ILE A 57 13.81 -4.67 -0.15
N ALA A 58 13.40 -4.25 1.04
CA ALA A 58 13.89 -4.78 2.31
C ALA A 58 13.47 -6.24 2.53
N ALA A 59 12.25 -6.63 2.14
CA ALA A 59 11.76 -8.00 2.28
C ALA A 59 12.65 -9.05 1.58
N PRO A 60 12.97 -8.95 0.28
CA PRO A 60 13.88 -9.86 -0.39
C PRO A 60 15.33 -9.70 0.11
N ALA A 61 15.77 -8.51 0.51
CA ALA A 61 17.10 -8.32 1.08
C ALA A 61 17.28 -9.12 2.38
N LEU A 62 16.30 -9.08 3.29
CA LEU A 62 16.31 -9.86 4.54
C LEU A 62 16.31 -11.38 4.27
N MET A 63 15.49 -11.83 3.32
CA MET A 63 15.48 -13.24 2.92
C MET A 63 16.81 -13.65 2.26
N GLY A 64 17.40 -12.78 1.44
CA GLY A 64 18.70 -12.99 0.82
C GLY A 64 19.82 -13.14 1.84
N LEU A 65 19.85 -12.26 2.86
CA LEU A 65 20.81 -12.35 3.96
C LEU A 65 20.72 -13.71 4.67
N TYR A 66 19.51 -14.17 4.98
CA TYR A 66 19.31 -15.49 5.59
C TYR A 66 19.79 -16.65 4.69
N ILE A 67 19.54 -16.58 3.38
CA ILE A 67 20.00 -17.59 2.42
C ILE A 67 21.54 -17.62 2.38
N ILE A 68 22.20 -16.46 2.31
CA ILE A 68 23.66 -16.34 2.25
C ILE A 68 24.33 -16.86 3.53
N SER A 69 23.64 -16.79 4.67
CA SER A 69 24.13 -17.36 5.94
C SER A 69 24.14 -18.89 5.98
N ARG A 70 23.58 -19.60 4.98
CA ARG A 70 23.56 -21.05 4.98
C ARG A 70 24.93 -21.66 4.63
N PRO A 71 25.34 -22.75 5.32
CA PRO A 71 26.66 -23.35 5.13
C PRO A 71 26.84 -24.10 3.80
N ASP A 72 25.74 -24.43 3.11
CA ASP A 72 25.71 -25.14 1.83
C ASP A 72 26.16 -24.28 0.63
N LEU A 73 26.23 -22.96 0.78
CA LEU A 73 26.63 -22.05 -0.30
C LEU A 73 28.14 -21.81 -0.33
N THR A 74 28.74 -22.05 -1.49
CA THR A 74 30.14 -21.71 -1.77
C THR A 74 30.38 -20.20 -1.76
N GLY A 75 31.61 -19.77 -1.45
CA GLY A 75 31.97 -18.34 -1.44
C GLY A 75 31.66 -17.62 -2.75
N LYS A 76 31.90 -18.28 -3.90
CA LYS A 76 31.58 -17.73 -5.23
C LYS A 76 30.07 -17.50 -5.41
N GLN A 77 29.24 -18.46 -5.02
CA GLN A 77 27.78 -18.32 -5.10
C GLN A 77 27.28 -17.18 -4.21
N ARG A 78 27.81 -17.04 -2.99
CA ARG A 78 27.46 -15.93 -2.08
C ARG A 78 27.74 -14.57 -2.71
N VAL A 79 28.92 -14.39 -3.31
CA VAL A 79 29.29 -13.14 -3.98
C VAL A 79 28.32 -12.83 -5.14
N VAL A 80 28.03 -13.81 -6.00
CA VAL A 80 27.09 -13.62 -7.13
C VAL A 80 25.70 -13.23 -6.63
N ILE A 81 25.18 -13.89 -5.58
CA ILE A 81 23.87 -13.58 -5.00
C ILE A 81 23.86 -12.16 -4.42
N VAL A 82 24.88 -11.78 -3.64
CA VAL A 82 24.98 -10.44 -3.04
C VAL A 82 25.06 -9.38 -4.13
N CYS A 83 25.96 -9.53 -5.10
CA CYS A 83 26.11 -8.56 -6.19
C CYS A 83 24.82 -8.45 -7.01
N GLY A 84 24.19 -9.56 -7.38
CA GLY A 84 22.92 -9.54 -8.11
C GLY A 84 21.79 -8.87 -7.33
N ALA A 85 21.67 -9.17 -6.03
CA ALA A 85 20.68 -8.57 -5.16
C ALA A 85 20.92 -7.07 -4.96
N CYS A 86 22.16 -6.64 -4.72
CA CYS A 86 22.53 -5.23 -4.58
C CYS A 86 22.25 -4.45 -5.88
N THR A 87 22.68 -4.97 -7.03
CA THR A 87 22.42 -4.34 -8.33
C THR A 87 20.91 -4.22 -8.59
N GLY A 88 20.14 -5.29 -8.36
CA GLY A 88 18.69 -5.27 -8.52
C GLY A 88 18.02 -4.27 -7.57
N ALA A 89 18.43 -4.22 -6.30
CA ALA A 89 17.90 -3.29 -5.31
C ALA A 89 18.20 -1.82 -5.68
N LEU A 90 19.43 -1.52 -6.09
CA LEU A 90 19.84 -0.17 -6.51
C LEU A 90 19.12 0.27 -7.78
N PHE A 91 18.98 -0.62 -8.77
CA PHE A 91 18.22 -0.34 -9.97
C PHE A 91 16.76 -0.03 -9.65
N LEU A 92 16.10 -0.89 -8.86
CA LEU A 92 14.70 -0.67 -8.45
C LEU A 92 14.57 0.64 -7.67
N LEU A 93 15.43 0.88 -6.68
CA LEU A 93 15.39 2.12 -5.90
C LEU A 93 15.54 3.35 -6.79
N GLY A 94 16.55 3.38 -7.67
CA GLY A 94 16.81 4.52 -8.55
C GLY A 94 15.69 4.75 -9.56
N PHE A 95 15.32 3.72 -10.32
CA PHE A 95 14.28 3.81 -11.35
C PHE A 95 12.93 4.22 -10.76
N PHE A 96 12.50 3.53 -9.70
CA PHE A 96 11.22 3.85 -9.07
C PHE A 96 11.25 5.21 -8.39
N SER A 97 12.36 5.63 -7.76
CA SER A 97 12.44 6.98 -7.18
C SER A 97 12.29 8.05 -8.25
N LEU A 98 13.01 7.94 -9.37
CA LEU A 98 12.90 8.90 -10.48
C LEU A 98 11.46 8.96 -11.03
N HIS A 99 10.90 7.81 -11.38
CA HIS A 99 9.56 7.73 -11.98
C HIS A 99 8.46 8.17 -11.00
N PHE A 100 8.48 7.64 -9.77
CA PHE A 100 7.49 7.93 -8.73
C PHE A 100 7.52 9.38 -8.28
N CYS A 101 8.72 9.91 -7.97
CA CYS A 101 8.86 11.30 -7.55
C CYS A 101 8.61 12.26 -8.72
N GLY A 102 9.03 11.92 -9.95
CA GLY A 102 8.69 12.71 -11.13
C GLY A 102 7.18 12.86 -11.32
N PHE A 103 6.43 11.76 -11.19
CA PHE A 103 4.97 11.81 -11.25
C PHE A 103 4.36 12.63 -10.11
N HIS A 104 4.84 12.47 -8.87
CA HIS A 104 4.37 13.25 -7.72
C HIS A 104 4.66 14.74 -7.86
N ALA A 105 5.84 15.11 -8.37
CA ALA A 105 6.22 16.49 -8.64
C ALA A 105 5.28 17.11 -9.70
N GLY A 106 5.04 16.41 -10.81
CA GLY A 106 4.07 16.85 -11.81
C GLY A 106 2.65 17.01 -11.25
N HIS A 107 2.23 16.08 -10.39
CA HIS A 107 0.97 16.19 -9.67
C HIS A 107 0.91 17.37 -8.70
N ALA A 108 2.01 17.67 -8.01
CA ALA A 108 2.10 18.83 -7.12
C ALA A 108 2.00 20.14 -7.90
N VAL A 109 2.57 20.23 -9.11
CA VAL A 109 2.39 21.38 -10.01
C VAL A 109 0.91 21.54 -10.37
N PHE A 110 0.24 20.46 -10.78
CA PHE A 110 -1.20 20.47 -11.06
C PHE A 110 -1.99 20.94 -9.84
N LEU A 111 -1.73 20.37 -8.66
CA LEU A 111 -2.41 20.71 -7.42
C LEU A 111 -2.22 22.16 -7.00
N ASN A 112 -1.01 22.70 -7.15
CA ASN A 112 -0.69 24.07 -6.81
C ASN A 112 -1.48 25.09 -7.66
N HIS A 113 -1.98 24.68 -8.83
CA HIS A 113 -2.87 25.52 -9.63
C HIS A 113 -4.27 25.67 -9.01
N PHE A 114 -4.79 24.63 -8.35
CA PHE A 114 -6.13 24.64 -7.72
C PHE A 114 -6.09 25.02 -6.24
N PHE A 115 -5.03 24.62 -5.54
CA PHE A 115 -4.85 24.79 -4.11
C PHE A 115 -3.44 25.36 -3.84
N PRO A 116 -3.20 26.64 -4.16
CA PRO A 116 -1.87 27.23 -4.09
C PRO A 116 -1.36 27.25 -2.65
N LEU A 117 -0.08 26.93 -2.47
CA LEU A 117 0.59 27.02 -1.17
C LEU A 117 1.33 28.36 -1.05
N PRO A 118 0.91 29.27 -0.15
CA PRO A 118 1.52 30.60 -0.04
C PRO A 118 3.01 30.59 0.31
N SER A 119 3.49 29.51 0.94
CA SER A 119 4.87 29.36 1.40
C SER A 119 5.82 28.82 0.32
N LEU A 120 5.33 28.45 -0.86
CA LEU A 120 6.13 27.86 -1.93
C LEU A 120 6.59 28.92 -2.94
N PRO A 121 7.91 29.04 -3.19
CA PRO A 121 8.42 29.98 -4.18
C PRO A 121 8.18 29.46 -5.60
N GLY A 122 7.38 30.17 -6.40
CA GLY A 122 7.20 29.94 -7.85
C GLY A 122 7.06 28.47 -8.26
N ASP A 123 7.74 28.09 -9.35
CA ASP A 123 7.72 26.74 -9.94
C ASP A 123 8.57 25.69 -9.18
N SER A 124 8.66 25.80 -7.85
CA SER A 124 9.49 24.89 -7.02
C SER A 124 9.24 23.41 -7.28
N PHE A 125 7.98 22.99 -7.40
CA PHE A 125 7.65 21.59 -7.72
C PHE A 125 7.96 21.20 -9.16
N GLY A 126 7.87 22.14 -10.11
CA GLY A 126 8.29 21.91 -11.49
C GLY A 126 9.79 21.64 -11.58
N ASN A 127 10.59 22.42 -10.86
CA ASN A 127 12.04 22.22 -10.75
C ASN A 127 12.42 20.89 -10.07
N ALA A 128 11.51 20.31 -9.28
CA ALA A 128 11.70 19.01 -8.65
C ALA A 128 11.31 17.82 -9.56
N PHE A 129 10.80 18.07 -10.77
CA PHE A 129 10.47 17.00 -11.72
C PHE A 129 11.72 16.18 -12.07
N MET A 130 11.63 14.85 -11.93
CA MET A 130 12.77 13.92 -12.06
C MET A 130 13.96 14.21 -11.11
N ASN A 131 13.74 14.96 -10.03
CA ASN A 131 14.73 15.23 -8.99
C ASN A 131 14.20 14.78 -7.60
N PRO A 132 14.26 13.47 -7.28
CA PRO A 132 13.71 12.93 -6.05
C PRO A 132 14.24 13.60 -4.77
N PRO A 133 15.55 13.87 -4.61
CA PRO A 133 16.05 14.57 -3.43
C PRO A 133 15.44 15.96 -3.24
N LEU A 134 15.33 16.74 -4.31
CA LEU A 134 14.73 18.07 -4.25
C LEU A 134 13.24 18.01 -3.89
N LEU A 135 12.49 17.06 -4.47
CA LEU A 135 11.07 16.87 -4.13
C LEU A 135 10.89 16.58 -2.63
N TRP A 136 11.71 15.67 -2.09
CA TRP A 136 11.69 15.33 -0.68
C TRP A 136 12.05 16.52 0.21
N LEU A 137 13.05 17.30 -0.17
CA LEU A 137 13.44 18.50 0.54
C LEU A 137 12.29 19.53 0.59
N LEU A 138 11.62 19.77 -0.55
CA LEU A 138 10.47 20.67 -0.63
C LEU A 138 9.30 20.16 0.20
N ALA A 139 8.96 18.88 0.08
CA ALA A 139 7.89 18.27 0.86
C ALA A 139 8.19 18.36 2.37
N TRP A 140 9.42 18.08 2.78
CA TRP A 140 9.82 18.19 4.18
C TRP A 140 9.71 19.62 4.69
N ARG A 141 10.22 20.60 3.93
CA ARG A 141 10.26 21.99 4.34
C ARG A 141 8.87 22.64 4.37
N HIS A 142 8.02 22.35 3.40
CA HIS A 142 6.77 23.08 3.19
C HIS A 142 5.51 22.30 3.59
N LEU A 143 5.53 20.96 3.57
CA LEU A 143 4.33 20.14 3.76
C LEU A 143 4.33 19.35 5.06
N VAL A 144 5.49 18.87 5.53
CA VAL A 144 5.53 18.02 6.74
C VAL A 144 5.08 18.78 7.99
N ARG A 145 5.46 20.05 8.15
CA ARG A 145 5.03 20.83 9.31
C ARG A 145 3.50 21.07 9.35
N PRO A 146 2.85 21.56 8.29
CA PRO A 146 1.39 21.78 8.31
C PRO A 146 0.57 20.49 8.20
N TYR A 147 1.05 19.50 7.44
CA TYR A 147 0.25 18.32 7.06
C TYR A 147 0.76 17.00 7.61
N GLY A 148 1.90 16.98 8.28
CA GLY A 148 2.53 15.75 8.78
C GLY A 148 1.68 15.00 9.81
N LEU A 149 0.83 15.69 10.59
CA LEU A 149 -0.10 15.02 11.51
C LEU A 149 -1.11 14.13 10.78
N PHE A 150 -1.44 14.45 9.53
CA PHE A 150 -2.31 13.62 8.69
C PHE A 150 -1.67 12.27 8.34
N LEU A 151 -0.34 12.15 8.41
CA LEU A 151 0.36 10.89 8.16
C LEU A 151 0.02 9.82 9.21
N ILE A 152 -0.31 10.20 10.43
CA ILE A 152 -0.58 9.25 11.52
C ILE A 152 -1.80 8.36 11.18
N PRO A 153 -3.01 8.91 10.95
CA PRO A 153 -4.15 8.07 10.61
C PRO A 153 -3.98 7.36 9.26
N THR A 154 -3.28 7.94 8.28
CA THR A 154 -3.06 7.27 6.98
C THR A 154 -2.09 6.08 7.10
N ILE A 155 -1.00 6.20 7.88
CA ILE A 155 -0.10 5.08 8.18
C ILE A 155 -0.86 3.97 8.90
N ILE A 156 -1.72 4.31 9.87
CA ILE A 156 -2.53 3.32 10.57
C ILE A 156 -3.46 2.62 9.59
N ALA A 157 -4.24 3.35 8.79
CA ALA A 157 -5.17 2.78 7.81
C ALA A 157 -4.46 1.88 6.79
N GLU A 158 -3.26 2.26 6.34
CA GLU A 158 -2.51 1.55 5.30
C GLU A 158 -1.46 0.57 5.84
N ARG A 159 -1.38 0.39 7.18
CA ARG A 159 -0.37 -0.44 7.87
C ARG A 159 -0.20 -1.82 7.25
N HIS A 160 -1.32 -2.45 6.87
CA HIS A 160 -1.30 -3.79 6.31
C HIS A 160 -0.71 -3.83 4.91
N HIS A 161 -0.94 -2.81 4.08
CA HIS A 161 -0.40 -2.78 2.72
C HIS A 161 1.11 -2.51 2.74
N ILE A 162 1.54 -1.53 3.54
CA ILE A 162 2.94 -1.10 3.63
C ILE A 162 3.82 -2.22 4.19
N PHE A 163 3.41 -2.80 5.31
CA PHE A 163 4.27 -3.75 6.03
C PHE A 163 4.07 -5.21 5.63
N LYS A 164 3.11 -5.55 4.77
CA LYS A 164 2.86 -6.96 4.38
C LYS A 164 4.07 -7.67 3.79
N PRO A 165 4.88 -7.08 2.88
CA PRO A 165 6.09 -7.72 2.38
C PRO A 165 7.05 -8.04 3.52
N LEU A 166 7.29 -7.08 4.42
CA LEU A 166 8.21 -7.21 5.54
C LEU A 166 7.72 -8.26 6.56
N ILE A 167 6.44 -8.20 6.95
CA ILE A 167 5.82 -9.16 7.86
C ILE A 167 5.90 -10.58 7.28
N SER A 168 5.72 -10.73 5.96
CA SER A 168 5.81 -12.03 5.30
C SER A 168 7.25 -12.56 5.29
N ALA A 169 8.24 -11.69 5.03
CA ALA A 169 9.65 -12.05 5.12
C ALA A 169 10.04 -12.46 6.54
N VAL A 170 9.71 -11.67 7.56
CA VAL A 170 10.01 -11.97 8.98
C VAL A 170 9.37 -13.27 9.43
N LYS A 171 8.10 -13.53 9.04
CA LYS A 171 7.46 -14.82 9.32
C LYS A 171 8.17 -15.99 8.63
N GLY A 172 8.57 -15.80 7.37
CA GLY A 172 9.37 -16.79 6.64
C GLY A 172 10.68 -17.12 7.35
N LEU A 173 11.41 -16.09 7.79
CA LEU A 173 12.65 -16.24 8.55
C LEU A 173 12.44 -16.99 9.87
N ARG A 174 11.40 -16.62 10.62
CA ARG A 174 11.08 -17.27 11.91
C ARG A 174 10.76 -18.74 11.74
N ASN A 175 9.96 -19.10 10.73
CA ASN A 175 9.61 -20.49 10.46
C ASN A 175 10.85 -21.28 10.02
N ALA A 176 11.69 -20.69 9.16
CA ALA A 176 12.93 -21.33 8.73
C ALA A 176 13.93 -21.52 9.89
N ALA A 177 13.97 -20.61 10.87
CA ALA A 177 14.76 -20.75 12.09
C ALA A 177 14.20 -21.84 13.03
N ALA A 178 12.89 -22.09 13.02
CA ALA A 178 12.25 -23.14 13.80
C ALA A 178 12.45 -24.55 13.21
N GLY A 179 13.24 -24.69 12.14
CA GLY A 179 13.45 -25.97 11.46
C GLY A 179 12.24 -26.45 10.67
N GLU A 180 11.19 -25.63 10.53
CA GLU A 180 10.14 -25.89 9.56
C GLU A 180 10.75 -25.73 8.18
N THR A 181 11.04 -26.87 7.53
CA THR A 181 11.44 -26.88 6.14
C THR A 181 10.35 -26.15 5.35
N PRO A 182 10.69 -25.09 4.60
CA PRO A 182 9.73 -24.47 3.70
C PRO A 182 9.20 -25.58 2.80
N THR A 183 7.93 -25.95 2.94
CA THR A 183 7.32 -26.96 2.08
C THR A 183 7.62 -26.60 0.63
N PRO A 184 8.01 -27.55 -0.23
CA PRO A 184 8.32 -27.30 -1.65
C PRO A 184 7.26 -26.43 -2.35
N GLN A 185 5.99 -26.55 -1.95
CA GLN A 185 4.88 -25.70 -2.40
C GLN A 185 5.06 -24.18 -2.16
N MET A 186 5.89 -23.75 -1.21
CA MET A 186 6.24 -22.35 -0.96
C MET A 186 7.34 -21.82 -1.90
N LEU A 187 8.19 -22.70 -2.46
CA LEU A 187 9.29 -22.34 -3.37
C LEU A 187 8.94 -22.62 -4.85
N GLU A 188 8.07 -23.59 -5.12
CA GLU A 188 7.91 -24.21 -6.44
C GLU A 188 6.81 -23.56 -7.31
N LYS A 189 5.88 -22.80 -6.74
CA LYS A 189 5.03 -21.88 -7.52
C LYS A 189 5.46 -20.44 -7.29
N ARG A 190 6.62 -20.11 -7.83
CA ARG A 190 6.97 -18.73 -8.21
C ARG A 190 6.08 -18.34 -9.39
N ASP A 191 4.79 -18.18 -9.09
CA ASP A 191 3.81 -17.72 -10.05
C ASP A 191 4.27 -16.34 -10.54
N PRO A 192 4.63 -16.17 -11.83
CA PRO A 192 5.06 -14.88 -12.35
C PRO A 192 4.00 -13.80 -12.11
N SER A 193 2.72 -14.19 -11.98
CA SER A 193 1.65 -13.26 -11.58
C SER A 193 1.87 -12.66 -10.19
N ARG A 194 2.51 -13.36 -9.24
CA ARG A 194 2.81 -12.82 -7.90
C ARG A 194 3.85 -11.71 -7.91
N MET A 195 4.82 -11.77 -8.82
CA MET A 195 5.81 -10.70 -8.97
C MET A 195 5.18 -9.46 -9.60
N GLY A 196 4.36 -9.66 -10.63
CA GLY A 196 3.53 -8.61 -11.21
C GLY A 196 2.59 -7.96 -10.17
N ASP A 197 1.90 -8.78 -9.38
CA ASP A 197 1.04 -8.33 -8.28
C ASP A 197 1.81 -7.51 -7.23
N ALA A 198 3.01 -7.97 -6.87
CA ALA A 198 3.84 -7.29 -5.88
C ALA A 198 4.31 -5.92 -6.39
N MET A 199 4.65 -5.82 -7.67
CA MET A 199 5.06 -4.57 -8.29
C MET A 199 3.89 -3.63 -8.55
N MET A 200 2.70 -4.15 -8.89
CA MET A 200 1.52 -3.35 -9.22
C MET A 200 0.82 -2.80 -7.97
N ARG A 201 0.91 -3.48 -6.82
CA ARG A 201 0.25 -3.08 -5.57
C ARG A 201 0.60 -1.66 -5.10
N PRO A 202 1.88 -1.24 -5.07
CA PRO A 202 2.23 0.15 -4.78
C PRO A 202 1.53 1.14 -5.72
N TYR A 203 1.47 0.85 -7.03
CA TYR A 203 0.80 1.71 -8.00
C TYR A 203 -0.69 1.82 -7.75
N VAL A 204 -1.38 0.72 -7.47
CA VAL A 204 -2.84 0.75 -7.25
C VAL A 204 -3.21 1.68 -6.09
N ASN A 205 -2.44 1.66 -4.99
CA ASN A 205 -2.74 2.52 -3.85
C ASN A 205 -2.49 4.00 -4.17
N VAL A 206 -1.37 4.28 -4.84
CA VAL A 206 -1.00 5.63 -5.27
C VAL A 206 -2.03 6.18 -6.25
N VAL A 207 -2.37 5.41 -7.29
CA VAL A 207 -3.39 5.76 -8.28
C VAL A 207 -4.74 6.00 -7.61
N ARG A 208 -5.15 5.16 -6.65
CA ARG A 208 -6.38 5.39 -5.88
C ARG A 208 -6.36 6.75 -5.17
N MET A 209 -5.25 7.11 -4.51
CA MET A 209 -5.12 8.43 -3.89
C MET A 209 -5.16 9.56 -4.91
N HIS A 210 -4.51 9.40 -6.07
CA HIS A 210 -4.46 10.43 -7.10
C HIS A 210 -5.82 10.64 -7.80
N LEU A 211 -6.58 9.57 -8.02
CA LEU A 211 -7.95 9.66 -8.54
C LEU A 211 -8.87 10.41 -7.59
N LEU A 212 -8.71 10.22 -6.27
CA LEU A 212 -9.46 11.01 -5.27
C LEU A 212 -9.05 12.47 -5.31
N ILE A 213 -7.74 12.74 -5.39
CA ILE A 213 -7.22 14.09 -5.52
C ILE A 213 -7.79 14.81 -6.76
N PHE A 214 -7.82 14.15 -7.92
CA PHE A 214 -8.43 14.71 -9.13
C PHE A 214 -9.92 14.93 -8.97
N PHE A 215 -10.63 13.95 -8.39
CA PHE A 215 -12.04 14.10 -8.07
C PHE A 215 -12.28 15.36 -7.22
N PHE A 216 -11.43 15.65 -6.22
CA PHE A 216 -11.54 16.88 -5.42
C PHE A 216 -11.31 18.16 -6.20
N ALA A 217 -10.29 18.18 -7.05
CA ALA A 217 -10.04 19.33 -7.91
C ALA A 217 -11.26 19.65 -8.79
N PHE A 218 -11.92 18.63 -9.35
CA PHE A 218 -13.13 18.81 -10.15
C PHE A 218 -14.39 19.11 -9.33
N THR A 219 -14.58 18.50 -8.16
CA THR A 219 -15.78 18.79 -7.35
C THR A 219 -15.73 20.17 -6.72
N HIS A 220 -14.53 20.64 -6.33
CA HIS A 220 -14.35 21.96 -5.74
C HIS A 220 -14.74 23.08 -6.72
N THR A 221 -14.52 22.89 -8.02
CA THR A 221 -14.94 23.86 -9.04
C THR A 221 -16.44 23.82 -9.33
N LEU A 222 -17.12 22.71 -9.02
CA LEU A 222 -18.56 22.51 -9.31
C LEU A 222 -19.47 22.75 -8.10
N SER A 223 -18.97 22.63 -6.87
CA SER A 223 -19.79 22.80 -5.66
C SER A 223 -18.94 23.33 -4.50
N PRO A 224 -19.28 24.50 -3.94
CA PRO A 224 -18.53 25.10 -2.83
C PRO A 224 -18.82 24.46 -1.47
N ASP A 225 -19.82 23.58 -1.38
CA ASP A 225 -20.20 22.94 -0.11
C ASP A 225 -19.11 21.98 0.38
N SER A 226 -18.23 22.54 1.23
CA SER A 226 -17.04 21.86 1.70
C SER A 226 -17.38 20.58 2.47
N PHE A 227 -18.50 20.56 3.20
CA PHE A 227 -18.90 19.42 4.02
C PHE A 227 -19.13 18.13 3.24
N LEU A 228 -19.84 18.17 2.11
CA LEU A 228 -20.11 16.97 1.29
C LEU A 228 -18.81 16.40 0.69
N ILE A 229 -17.88 17.29 0.33
CA ILE A 229 -16.54 16.91 -0.13
C ILE A 229 -15.82 16.17 1.00
N TYR A 230 -15.74 16.73 2.22
CA TYR A 230 -15.14 16.05 3.38
C TYR A 230 -15.76 14.70 3.67
N ALA A 231 -17.10 14.64 3.82
CA ALA A 231 -17.79 13.41 4.15
C ALA A 231 -17.49 12.33 3.11
N THR A 232 -17.47 12.67 1.82
CA THR A 232 -17.12 11.75 0.74
C THR A 232 -15.68 11.27 0.85
N VAL A 233 -14.70 12.13 1.11
CA VAL A 233 -13.28 11.74 1.24
C VAL A 233 -13.11 10.75 2.38
N TYR A 234 -13.61 11.12 3.55
CA TYR A 234 -13.41 10.35 4.76
C TYR A 234 -14.09 8.99 4.65
N THR A 235 -15.26 8.97 4.03
CA THR A 235 -15.96 7.71 3.75
C THR A 235 -15.20 6.90 2.71
N VAL A 236 -14.82 7.44 1.55
CA VAL A 236 -14.19 6.63 0.49
C VAL A 236 -12.79 6.14 0.88
N TYR A 237 -12.03 6.94 1.61
CA TYR A 237 -10.63 6.65 1.92
C TYR A 237 -10.47 5.88 3.23
N PHE A 238 -10.99 6.42 4.34
CA PHE A 238 -10.75 5.89 5.68
C PHE A 238 -11.80 4.88 6.14
N PHE A 239 -12.97 4.81 5.50
CA PHE A 239 -13.97 3.82 5.88
C PHE A 239 -13.50 2.40 5.52
N PRO A 240 -13.71 1.40 6.41
CA PRO A 240 -13.23 0.04 6.22
C PRO A 240 -14.08 -0.76 5.21
N TRP A 241 -14.14 -0.30 3.95
CA TRP A 241 -14.93 -0.91 2.87
C TRP A 241 -14.62 -2.39 2.65
N GLN A 242 -13.37 -2.81 2.87
CA GLN A 242 -12.97 -4.20 2.70
C GLN A 242 -13.72 -5.12 3.66
N GLU A 243 -13.98 -4.66 4.88
CA GLU A 243 -14.67 -5.45 5.91
C GLU A 243 -16.18 -5.45 5.70
N LEU A 244 -16.73 -4.34 5.20
CA LEU A 244 -18.11 -4.31 4.75
C LEU A 244 -18.33 -5.31 3.60
N LYS A 245 -17.43 -5.30 2.59
CA LYS A 245 -17.47 -6.25 1.47
C LYS A 245 -17.28 -7.70 1.95
N SER A 246 -16.37 -7.96 2.88
CA SER A 246 -16.13 -9.32 3.43
C SER A 246 -17.37 -9.85 4.16
N THR A 247 -18.10 -8.97 4.84
CA THR A 247 -19.34 -9.30 5.57
C THR A 247 -20.51 -9.54 4.61
N LEU A 248 -20.65 -8.69 3.59
CA LEU A 248 -21.68 -8.86 2.55
C LEU A 248 -21.45 -10.12 1.71
N ALA A 249 -20.20 -10.44 1.36
CA ALA A 249 -19.86 -11.63 0.60
C ALA A 249 -20.19 -12.93 1.35
N LYS A 250 -20.04 -12.96 2.68
CA LYS A 250 -20.41 -14.11 3.53
C LYS A 250 -21.92 -14.31 3.69
N LYS A 251 -22.71 -13.24 3.55
CA LYS A 251 -24.19 -13.33 3.59
C LYS A 251 -24.78 -13.92 2.31
N LYS A 252 -24.03 -13.96 1.21
CA LYS A 252 -24.48 -14.61 -0.01
C LYS A 252 -24.52 -16.13 0.27
N PRO A 253 -25.70 -16.78 0.31
CA PRO A 253 -25.76 -18.21 0.55
C PRO A 253 -24.87 -18.92 -0.46
N PRO A 254 -24.21 -20.03 -0.09
CA PRO A 254 -23.40 -20.78 -1.03
C PRO A 254 -24.31 -21.04 -2.22
N ARG A 255 -23.95 -20.47 -3.38
CA ARG A 255 -24.68 -20.68 -4.62
C ARG A 255 -24.71 -22.19 -4.76
N ALA A 256 -25.89 -22.78 -4.51
CA ALA A 256 -26.06 -24.23 -4.41
C ALA A 256 -25.22 -24.81 -5.53
N GLN A 257 -24.17 -25.53 -5.15
CA GLN A 257 -23.14 -25.99 -6.06
C GLN A 257 -23.92 -26.77 -7.10
N ARG A 258 -24.23 -26.13 -8.25
CA ARG A 258 -25.01 -26.73 -9.32
C ARG A 258 -24.09 -27.85 -9.74
N GLN A 259 -24.37 -29.05 -9.21
CA GLN A 259 -23.63 -30.25 -9.55
C GLN A 259 -23.71 -30.27 -11.06
N ASN A 260 -22.58 -30.00 -11.71
CA ASN A 260 -22.55 -30.02 -13.15
C ASN A 260 -22.90 -31.46 -13.52
N PRO A 261 -24.08 -31.74 -14.11
CA PRO A 261 -24.54 -33.11 -14.30
C PRO A 261 -23.54 -33.91 -15.14
N ARG A 262 -22.71 -33.22 -15.93
CA ARG A 262 -21.59 -33.80 -16.68
C ARG A 262 -20.52 -34.44 -15.79
N ASN A 263 -20.19 -33.84 -14.64
CA ASN A 263 -19.21 -34.40 -13.70
C ASN A 263 -19.79 -35.56 -12.87
N GLN A 264 -21.10 -35.59 -12.65
CA GLN A 264 -21.77 -36.76 -12.08
C GLN A 264 -21.78 -37.93 -13.06
N ARG A 265 -22.03 -37.68 -14.34
CA ARG A 265 -22.01 -38.73 -15.37
C ARG A 265 -20.65 -39.41 -15.51
N ILE A 266 -19.55 -38.65 -15.45
CA ILE A 266 -18.18 -39.20 -15.51
C ILE A 266 -17.84 -40.01 -14.25
N LYS A 267 -18.34 -39.61 -13.07
CA LYS A 267 -18.15 -40.40 -11.85
C LYS A 267 -18.89 -41.73 -11.89
N ASN A 268 -20.13 -41.73 -12.40
CA ASN A 268 -20.92 -42.96 -12.51
C ASN A 268 -20.28 -43.94 -13.50
N LEU A 269 -19.81 -43.47 -14.67
CA LEU A 269 -19.12 -44.30 -15.66
C LEU A 269 -17.80 -44.93 -15.15
N ARG A 270 -17.19 -44.39 -14.09
CA ARG A 270 -15.98 -44.96 -13.46
C ARG A 270 -16.29 -45.89 -12.29
N ALA A 271 -17.51 -45.89 -11.78
CA ALA A 271 -17.92 -46.79 -10.71
C ALA A 271 -18.44 -48.14 -11.25
N ASP A 272 -18.87 -48.14 -12.52
CA ASP A 272 -19.41 -49.31 -13.21
C ASP A 272 -18.35 -50.09 -14.03
N ALA A 273 -17.07 -49.71 -13.93
CA ALA A 273 -15.94 -50.34 -14.62
C ALA A 273 -14.92 -50.86 -13.59
#